data_AF-A0A7M6UVI8-F1
#
_entry.id   AF-A0A7M6UVI8-F1
#
_cell.length_a   1.000
_cell.length_b   1.000
_cell.length_c   1.000
_cell.angle_alpha   90.00
_cell.angle_beta   90.00
_cell.angle_gamma   90.00
#
_symmetry.space_group_name_H-M   'P 1'
#
loop_
_entity.id
_entity.type
_entity.pdbx_description
1 polymer ?
#
loop_
_entity_poly.entity_id
_entity_poly.type
_entity_poly.pdbx_seq_one_letter_code
_entity_poly.pdbx_strand_id
1 'polypeptide(L)'
;MGTKKVNKEFLTDFAKLVEQTLVPRFSNDTVRPCAEEDFQEYRKILMRNLHSIESTLDAFVQNENQWTNETKANLLKVLIVIGEQHSKNPWNTDEIVMFSHKLIPKICKIFDTVNLTQILKDENIFISAIMFLRAKLMKDTWKSFPAAVVCYKWLLELVERPLLKRHVSEVLPTALIILDDYVQENQKLGLECINVIVQHCLQSRALKNLNYDQVVFQALERMAHKAEPSMIIPLYSCISNLLESMEYCEDSSNSFRWSKRDEISIILLSNMELQSNPQARHAYVSSLKKVVARGKFAVWSERISMILAEYCEENTDVQVTNASLDFLEFFLAKYQPKGQNFYITMYVSLLKLRYSLHWLTEEKLTEKVLHCINLLNELCPSMSEAVMSNSRIAAAMVPV
;
A
#
# COMPACT_ATOMS: atom_id res chain seq x y z
N MET A 1 10.50 40.02 -29.05
CA MET A 1 9.18 39.40 -28.87
C MET A 1 8.46 40.16 -27.77
N GLY A 2 7.29 40.74 -28.05
CA GLY A 2 6.57 41.59 -27.09
C GLY A 2 6.11 40.78 -25.88
N THR A 3 6.33 41.33 -24.68
CA THR A 3 5.78 40.81 -23.43
C THR A 3 4.25 40.80 -23.53
N LYS A 4 3.64 39.62 -23.63
CA LYS A 4 2.18 39.49 -23.55
C LYS A 4 1.75 39.97 -22.17
N LYS A 5 0.98 41.06 -22.11
CA LYS A 5 0.35 41.51 -20.86
C LYS A 5 -0.67 40.48 -20.41
N VAL A 6 -0.63 40.10 -19.13
CA VAL A 6 -1.65 39.26 -18.50
C VAL A 6 -2.88 40.15 -18.27
N ASN A 7 -3.77 40.20 -19.27
CA ASN A 7 -5.04 40.92 -19.19
C ASN A 7 -6.21 39.92 -18.95
N LYS A 8 -7.42 40.44 -18.76
CA LYS A 8 -8.61 39.61 -18.47
C LYS A 8 -8.94 38.63 -19.61
N GLU A 9 -8.75 39.05 -20.85
CA GLU A 9 -8.99 38.22 -22.04
C GLU A 9 -8.00 37.04 -22.09
N PHE A 10 -6.72 37.32 -21.86
CA PHE A 10 -5.67 36.31 -21.73
C PHE A 10 -5.98 35.27 -20.65
N LEU A 11 -6.42 35.71 -19.46
CA LEU A 11 -6.82 34.80 -18.38
C LEU A 11 -8.05 33.95 -18.75
N THR A 12 -9.01 34.52 -19.49
CA THR A 12 -10.20 33.80 -19.94
C THR A 12 -9.84 32.72 -20.97
N ASP A 13 -8.95 33.03 -21.91
CA ASP A 13 -8.49 32.06 -22.91
C ASP A 13 -7.63 30.97 -22.28
N PHE A 14 -6.78 31.34 -21.32
CA PHE A 14 -6.01 30.35 -20.55
C PHE A 14 -6.94 29.43 -19.76
N ALA A 15 -7.96 29.97 -19.07
CA ALA A 15 -8.93 29.15 -18.34
C ALA A 15 -9.61 28.14 -19.28
N LYS A 16 -10.09 28.57 -20.45
CA LYS A 16 -10.70 27.68 -21.46
C LYS A 16 -9.72 26.62 -21.93
N LEU A 17 -8.47 27.00 -22.21
CA LEU A 17 -7.43 26.07 -22.64
C LEU A 17 -7.20 24.98 -21.58
N VAL A 18 -7.08 25.37 -20.31
CA VAL A 18 -6.86 24.42 -19.21
C VAL A 18 -8.06 23.48 -19.05
N GLU A 19 -9.28 24.00 -19.10
CA GLU A 19 -10.50 23.17 -19.04
C GLU A 19 -10.57 22.15 -20.19
N GLN A 20 -10.19 22.56 -21.41
CA GLN A 20 -10.13 21.66 -22.57
C GLN A 20 -8.98 20.64 -22.50
N THR A 21 -8.04 20.82 -21.59
CA THR A 21 -6.89 19.93 -21.40
C THR A 21 -7.12 18.90 -20.31
N LEU A 22 -8.04 19.15 -19.37
CA LEU A 22 -8.48 18.16 -18.40
C LEU A 22 -9.07 16.94 -19.12
N VAL A 23 -8.82 15.75 -18.58
CA VAL A 23 -9.33 14.51 -19.16
C VAL A 23 -10.87 14.51 -19.06
N PRO A 24 -11.58 14.27 -20.19
CA PRO A 24 -13.02 14.29 -20.20
C PRO A 24 -13.61 13.12 -19.41
N ARG A 25 -14.91 13.23 -19.11
CA ARG A 25 -15.68 12.12 -18.54
C ARG A 25 -15.64 10.91 -19.47
N PHE A 26 -15.34 9.74 -18.92
CA PHE A 26 -15.54 8.46 -19.57
C PHE A 26 -17.05 8.14 -19.61
N SER A 27 -17.60 8.05 -20.82
CA SER A 27 -19.03 8.02 -21.11
C SER A 27 -19.64 6.62 -21.23
N ASN A 28 -18.84 5.56 -21.35
CA ASN A 28 -19.36 4.20 -21.38
C ASN A 28 -19.76 3.78 -19.96
N ASP A 29 -20.90 3.08 -19.86
CA ASP A 29 -21.41 2.54 -18.60
C ASP A 29 -20.27 1.83 -17.86
N THR A 30 -20.20 2.06 -16.55
CA THR A 30 -19.11 1.71 -15.62
C THR A 30 -18.86 0.21 -15.42
N VAL A 31 -19.30 -0.59 -16.39
CA VAL A 31 -19.27 -2.04 -16.52
C VAL A 31 -17.88 -2.54 -16.91
N ARG A 32 -17.09 -1.76 -17.66
CA ARG A 32 -15.71 -2.14 -18.05
C ARG A 32 -14.68 -1.06 -17.72
N PRO A 33 -13.40 -1.43 -17.53
CA PRO A 33 -12.29 -0.47 -17.51
C PRO A 33 -12.23 0.34 -18.81
N CYS A 34 -11.75 1.59 -18.71
CA CYS A 34 -11.51 2.42 -19.87
C CYS A 34 -10.30 1.92 -20.68
N ALA A 35 -10.34 2.13 -21.99
CA ALA A 35 -9.33 1.73 -22.95
C ALA A 35 -8.87 2.91 -23.80
N GLU A 36 -7.82 2.72 -24.60
CA GLU A 36 -7.22 3.80 -25.39
C GLU A 36 -8.20 4.39 -26.42
N GLU A 37 -9.11 3.55 -26.92
CA GLU A 37 -10.13 3.90 -27.91
C GLU A 37 -11.14 4.92 -27.36
N ASP A 38 -11.38 4.89 -26.06
CA ASP A 38 -12.35 5.77 -25.39
C ASP A 38 -11.91 7.24 -25.37
N PHE A 39 -10.63 7.51 -25.65
CA PHE A 39 -10.01 8.85 -25.56
C PHE A 39 -9.35 9.31 -26.87
N GLN A 40 -9.67 8.70 -28.02
CA GLN A 40 -9.00 9.01 -29.30
C GLN A 40 -9.07 10.49 -29.67
N GLU A 41 -10.25 11.11 -29.60
CA GLU A 41 -10.41 12.52 -29.96
C GLU A 41 -9.68 13.46 -28.98
N TYR A 42 -9.71 13.13 -27.70
CA TYR A 42 -8.98 13.87 -26.67
C TYR A 42 -7.46 13.80 -26.90
N ARG A 43 -6.93 12.60 -27.20
CA ARG A 43 -5.49 12.40 -27.44
C ARG A 43 -4.97 13.21 -28.63
N LYS A 44 -5.77 13.44 -29.67
CA LYS A 44 -5.40 14.24 -30.86
C LYS A 44 -5.10 15.70 -30.50
N ILE A 45 -5.81 16.27 -29.52
CA ILE A 45 -5.67 17.69 -29.16
C ILE A 45 -4.73 17.93 -27.98
N LEU A 46 -4.48 16.91 -27.16
CA LEU A 46 -3.78 17.03 -25.88
C LEU A 46 -2.38 17.64 -26.01
N MET A 47 -1.54 17.11 -26.92
CA MET A 47 -0.15 17.60 -27.05
C MET A 47 -0.10 19.07 -27.47
N ARG A 48 -0.95 19.48 -28.41
CA ARG A 48 -1.06 20.89 -28.84
C ARG A 48 -1.49 21.79 -27.67
N ASN A 49 -2.45 21.34 -26.88
CA ASN A 49 -2.93 22.10 -25.73
C ASN A 49 -1.83 22.22 -24.65
N LEU A 50 -1.06 21.16 -24.38
CA LEU A 50 0.06 21.20 -23.44
C LEU A 50 1.16 22.17 -23.87
N HIS A 51 1.52 22.23 -25.16
CA HIS A 51 2.45 23.24 -25.67
C HIS A 51 1.91 24.67 -25.50
N SER A 52 0.59 24.84 -25.69
CA SER A 52 -0.07 26.14 -25.50
C SER A 52 -0.07 26.55 -24.02
N ILE A 53 -0.27 25.60 -23.10
CA ILE A 53 -0.12 25.81 -21.65
C ILE A 53 1.33 26.19 -21.35
N GLU A 54 2.32 25.46 -21.86
CA GLU A 54 3.73 25.75 -21.64
C GLU A 54 4.08 27.20 -22.01
N SER A 55 3.69 27.63 -23.22
CA SER A 55 3.92 28.99 -23.69
C SER A 55 3.24 30.04 -22.81
N THR A 56 2.06 29.72 -22.26
CA THR A 56 1.35 30.61 -21.34
C THR A 56 2.04 30.68 -19.98
N LEU A 57 2.55 29.56 -19.46
CA LEU A 57 3.33 29.54 -18.22
C LEU A 57 4.61 30.38 -18.34
N ASP A 58 5.29 30.35 -19.50
CA ASP A 58 6.46 31.21 -19.74
C ASP A 58 6.09 32.71 -19.68
N ALA A 59 4.90 33.08 -20.14
CA ALA A 59 4.41 34.45 -20.02
C ALA A 59 4.10 34.83 -18.57
N PHE A 60 3.59 33.90 -17.75
CA PHE A 60 3.35 34.16 -16.32
C PHE A 60 4.66 34.36 -15.54
N VAL A 61 5.68 33.55 -15.82
CA VAL A 61 7.02 33.69 -15.24
C VAL A 61 7.65 35.05 -15.53
N GLN A 62 7.32 35.66 -16.68
CA GLN A 62 7.84 36.99 -17.03
C GLN A 62 7.04 38.15 -16.42
N ASN A 63 5.88 37.89 -15.81
CA ASN A 63 4.93 38.91 -15.33
C ASN A 63 4.43 38.63 -13.90
N GLU A 64 5.33 38.30 -12.97
CA GLU A 64 5.00 37.89 -11.59
C GLU A 64 4.14 38.92 -10.82
N ASN A 65 4.31 40.21 -11.11
CA ASN A 65 3.64 41.32 -10.40
C ASN A 65 2.13 41.46 -10.72
N GLN A 66 1.55 40.63 -11.58
CA GLN A 66 0.16 40.78 -12.08
C GLN A 66 -0.78 39.62 -11.66
N TRP A 67 -0.37 38.75 -10.74
CA TRP A 67 -1.15 37.57 -10.39
C TRP A 67 -2.37 37.90 -9.52
N THR A 68 -3.53 37.45 -9.99
CA THR A 68 -4.80 37.55 -9.28
C THR A 68 -5.17 36.22 -8.63
N ASN A 69 -6.20 36.20 -7.78
CA ASN A 69 -6.76 34.93 -7.25
C ASN A 69 -7.26 34.01 -8.37
N GLU A 70 -7.78 34.57 -9.46
CA GLU A 70 -8.18 33.83 -10.66
C GLU A 70 -6.98 33.18 -11.36
N THR A 71 -5.83 33.85 -11.36
CA THR A 71 -4.57 33.28 -11.86
C THR A 71 -4.18 32.05 -11.06
N LYS A 72 -4.21 32.14 -9.71
CA LYS A 72 -3.90 31.01 -8.82
C LYS A 72 -4.87 29.84 -9.02
N ALA A 73 -6.16 30.10 -9.20
CA ALA A 73 -7.15 29.07 -9.47
C ALA A 73 -6.91 28.33 -10.79
N ASN A 74 -6.50 29.04 -11.85
CA ASN A 74 -6.17 28.39 -13.12
C ASN A 74 -4.83 27.63 -13.05
N LEU A 75 -3.83 28.15 -12.33
CA LEU A 75 -2.57 27.44 -12.08
C LEU A 75 -2.78 26.13 -11.29
N LEU A 76 -3.70 26.14 -10.32
CA LEU A 76 -4.13 24.93 -9.62
C LEU A 76 -4.70 23.89 -10.59
N LYS A 77 -5.51 24.31 -11.56
CA LYS A 77 -6.03 23.38 -12.58
C LYS A 77 -4.93 22.85 -13.49
N VAL A 78 -3.87 23.61 -13.76
CA VAL A 78 -2.70 23.07 -14.47
C VAL A 78 -2.00 22.01 -13.63
N LEU A 79 -1.90 22.19 -12.30
CA LEU A 79 -1.38 21.13 -11.42
C LEU A 79 -2.26 19.86 -11.53
N ILE A 80 -3.58 20.00 -11.63
CA ILE A 80 -4.49 18.87 -11.87
C ILE A 80 -4.22 18.23 -13.24
N VAL A 81 -4.03 19.02 -14.31
CA VAL A 81 -3.66 18.50 -15.63
C VAL A 81 -2.36 17.68 -15.55
N ILE A 82 -1.32 18.19 -14.87
CA ILE A 82 -0.08 17.45 -14.66
C ILE A 82 -0.36 16.14 -13.93
N GLY A 83 -1.18 16.18 -12.87
CA GLY A 83 -1.56 14.99 -12.12
C GLY A 83 -2.41 13.98 -12.89
N GLU A 84 -3.27 14.41 -13.81
CA GLU A 84 -4.00 13.51 -14.70
C GLU A 84 -3.07 12.87 -15.76
N GLN A 85 -1.91 13.49 -16.05
CA GLN A 85 -0.94 13.05 -17.06
C GLN A 85 0.40 12.56 -16.50
N HIS A 86 0.52 12.32 -15.18
CA HIS A 86 1.82 12.01 -14.56
C HIS A 86 2.33 10.59 -14.83
N SER A 87 1.44 9.68 -15.25
CA SER A 87 1.76 8.28 -15.54
C SER A 87 1.04 7.81 -16.80
N LYS A 88 1.57 6.74 -17.42
CA LYS A 88 0.99 6.15 -18.63
C LYS A 88 -0.37 5.55 -18.32
N ASN A 89 -1.38 6.03 -19.02
CA ASN A 89 -2.79 5.67 -18.87
C ASN A 89 -3.48 5.59 -20.24
N PRO A 90 -4.72 5.08 -20.32
CA PRO A 90 -5.45 4.96 -21.59
C PRO A 90 -5.67 6.28 -22.35
N TRP A 91 -5.76 7.41 -21.63
CA TRP A 91 -5.97 8.74 -22.23
C TRP A 91 -4.69 9.45 -22.67
N ASN A 92 -3.50 8.85 -22.53
CA ASN A 92 -2.24 9.50 -22.86
C ASN A 92 -1.18 8.55 -23.46
N THR A 93 -0.03 9.11 -23.82
CA THR A 93 1.15 8.39 -24.34
C THR A 93 2.37 8.67 -23.48
N ASP A 94 3.43 7.89 -23.61
CA ASP A 94 4.69 8.15 -22.90
C ASP A 94 5.26 9.52 -23.25
N GLU A 95 5.08 9.99 -24.49
CA GLU A 95 5.44 11.35 -24.91
C GLU A 95 4.68 12.43 -24.11
N ILE A 96 3.37 12.25 -23.91
CA ILE A 96 2.56 13.16 -23.10
C ILE A 96 3.02 13.15 -21.63
N VAL A 97 3.34 11.98 -21.08
CA VAL A 97 3.86 11.86 -19.70
C VAL A 97 5.20 12.57 -19.55
N MET A 98 6.11 12.39 -20.51
CA MET A 98 7.38 13.11 -20.52
C MET A 98 7.17 14.62 -20.62
N PHE A 99 6.22 15.07 -21.44
CA PHE A 99 5.91 16.48 -21.60
C PHE A 99 5.24 17.08 -20.36
N SER A 100 4.32 16.37 -19.71
CA SER A 100 3.67 16.83 -18.48
C SER A 100 4.70 17.07 -17.37
N HIS A 101 5.70 16.19 -17.25
CA HIS A 101 6.83 16.39 -16.33
C HIS A 101 7.69 17.61 -16.66
N LYS A 102 7.83 18.00 -17.93
CA LYS A 102 8.53 19.25 -18.31
C LYS A 102 7.80 20.52 -17.86
N LEU A 103 6.50 20.45 -17.57
CA LEU A 103 5.74 21.58 -17.03
C LEU A 103 6.02 21.82 -15.54
N ILE A 104 6.49 20.80 -14.81
CA ILE A 104 6.72 20.87 -13.35
C ILE A 104 7.69 22.00 -12.98
N PRO A 105 8.90 22.13 -13.55
CA PRO A 105 9.82 23.20 -13.19
C PRO A 105 9.24 24.61 -13.43
N LYS A 106 8.38 24.78 -14.44
CA LYS A 106 7.73 26.06 -14.73
C LYS A 106 6.70 26.41 -13.66
N ILE A 107 5.88 25.45 -13.25
CA ILE A 107 4.96 25.62 -12.13
C ILE A 107 5.72 25.89 -10.83
N CYS A 108 6.77 25.13 -10.54
CA CYS A 108 7.62 25.35 -9.37
C CYS A 108 8.20 26.75 -9.33
N LYS A 109 8.71 27.26 -10.47
CA LYS A 109 9.19 28.63 -10.59
C LYS A 109 8.09 29.67 -10.31
N ILE A 110 6.87 29.46 -10.83
CA ILE A 110 5.73 30.35 -10.56
C ILE A 110 5.37 30.35 -9.07
N PHE A 111 5.41 29.22 -8.39
CA PHE A 111 5.12 29.18 -6.96
C PHE A 111 6.33 29.53 -6.08
N ASP A 112 7.47 29.91 -6.66
CA ASP A 112 8.75 30.14 -5.96
C ASP A 112 9.16 28.95 -5.06
N THR A 113 9.11 27.75 -5.65
CA THR A 113 9.41 26.48 -4.97
C THR A 113 10.36 25.62 -5.79
N VAL A 114 11.02 24.65 -5.15
CA VAL A 114 11.97 23.75 -5.80
C VAL A 114 11.29 22.54 -6.45
N ASN A 115 10.18 22.08 -5.89
CA ASN A 115 9.45 20.89 -6.36
C ASN A 115 7.96 20.95 -5.98
N LEU A 116 7.15 20.04 -6.55
CA LEU A 116 5.70 20.00 -6.29
C LEU A 116 5.36 19.73 -4.82
N THR A 117 6.17 18.94 -4.13
CA THR A 117 5.98 18.66 -2.70
C THR A 117 6.02 19.94 -1.88
N GLN A 118 6.92 20.88 -2.19
CA GLN A 118 6.97 22.19 -1.52
C GLN A 118 5.74 23.06 -1.83
N ILE A 119 5.20 23.00 -3.05
CA ILE A 119 3.93 23.69 -3.39
C ILE A 119 2.81 23.15 -2.50
N LEU A 120 2.71 21.83 -2.38
CA LEU A 120 1.65 21.17 -1.62
C LEU A 120 1.85 21.24 -0.10
N LYS A 121 2.95 21.81 0.41
CA LYS A 121 3.08 22.19 1.82
C LYS A 121 2.11 23.30 2.19
N ASP A 122 1.70 24.13 1.23
CA ASP A 122 0.57 25.03 1.42
C ASP A 122 -0.72 24.20 1.42
N GLU A 123 -1.26 23.97 2.62
CA GLU A 123 -2.47 23.20 2.84
C GLU A 123 -3.67 23.75 2.05
N ASN A 124 -3.71 25.06 1.77
CA ASN A 124 -4.80 25.65 0.98
C ASN A 124 -4.73 25.19 -0.48
N ILE A 125 -3.52 25.09 -1.04
CA ILE A 125 -3.34 24.60 -2.42
C ILE A 125 -3.72 23.12 -2.48
N PHE A 126 -3.23 22.31 -1.55
CA PHE A 126 -3.56 20.88 -1.49
C PHE A 126 -5.07 20.66 -1.34
N ILE A 127 -5.73 21.31 -0.38
CA ILE A 127 -7.16 21.17 -0.19
C ILE A 127 -7.95 21.71 -1.38
N SER A 128 -7.54 22.82 -1.98
CA SER A 128 -8.19 23.31 -3.20
C SER A 128 -8.10 22.30 -4.34
N ALA A 129 -6.97 21.61 -4.50
CA ALA A 129 -6.81 20.54 -5.49
C ALA A 129 -7.74 19.36 -5.21
N ILE A 130 -7.80 18.89 -3.95
CA ILE A 130 -8.69 17.80 -3.55
C ILE A 130 -10.17 18.19 -3.74
N MET A 131 -10.55 19.42 -3.38
CA MET A 131 -11.91 19.92 -3.54
C MET A 131 -12.31 20.07 -5.00
N PHE A 132 -11.37 20.47 -5.87
CA PHE A 132 -11.60 20.51 -7.32
C PHE A 132 -11.96 19.12 -7.88
N LEU A 133 -11.30 18.06 -7.39
CA LEU A 133 -11.58 16.69 -7.82
C LEU A 133 -12.84 16.09 -7.18
N ARG A 134 -13.32 16.64 -6.05
CA ARG A 134 -14.36 16.03 -5.21
C ARG A 134 -15.63 15.62 -5.97
N ALA A 135 -16.16 16.49 -6.83
CA ALA A 135 -17.37 16.19 -7.61
C ALA A 135 -17.18 15.01 -8.58
N LYS A 136 -15.96 14.83 -9.09
CA LYS A 136 -15.58 13.71 -9.96
C LYS A 136 -15.36 12.42 -9.18
N LEU A 137 -15.14 12.48 -7.87
CA LEU A 137 -14.71 11.36 -7.01
C LEU A 137 -15.80 10.88 -6.02
N MET A 138 -17.06 11.21 -6.30
CA MET A 138 -18.19 10.74 -5.50
C MET A 138 -18.53 9.29 -5.84
N LYS A 139 -19.28 8.63 -4.95
CA LYS A 139 -19.67 7.20 -5.05
C LYS A 139 -20.16 6.79 -6.45
N ASP A 140 -20.98 7.64 -7.07
CA ASP A 140 -21.62 7.34 -8.36
C ASP A 140 -20.88 7.92 -9.57
N THR A 141 -19.81 8.71 -9.36
CA THR A 141 -19.12 9.44 -10.43
C THR A 141 -17.69 8.99 -10.66
N TRP A 142 -16.97 8.50 -9.65
CA TRP A 142 -15.52 8.24 -9.72
C TRP A 142 -15.11 7.31 -10.88
N LYS A 143 -15.91 6.29 -11.19
CA LYS A 143 -15.65 5.38 -12.31
C LYS A 143 -15.72 6.04 -13.68
N SER A 144 -16.50 7.11 -13.81
CA SER A 144 -16.56 7.91 -15.04
C SER A 144 -15.39 8.91 -15.14
N PHE A 145 -14.53 9.02 -14.13
CA PHE A 145 -13.40 9.95 -14.10
C PHE A 145 -12.10 9.24 -13.65
N PRO A 146 -11.61 8.24 -14.40
CA PRO A 146 -10.42 7.49 -14.02
C PRO A 146 -9.17 8.38 -13.89
N ALA A 147 -9.06 9.45 -14.67
CA ALA A 147 -7.97 10.42 -14.53
C ALA A 147 -8.01 11.20 -13.20
N ALA A 148 -9.20 11.51 -12.70
CA ALA A 148 -9.35 12.15 -11.39
C ALA A 148 -8.89 11.22 -10.26
N VAL A 149 -9.14 9.90 -10.40
CA VAL A 149 -8.69 8.88 -9.45
C VAL A 149 -7.16 8.78 -9.44
N VAL A 150 -6.55 8.74 -10.63
CA VAL A 150 -5.09 8.75 -10.80
C VAL A 150 -4.47 10.03 -10.23
N CYS A 151 -5.07 11.19 -10.49
CA CYS A 151 -4.62 12.47 -9.95
C CYS A 151 -4.77 12.53 -8.41
N TYR A 152 -5.87 12.01 -7.87
CA TYR A 152 -6.09 11.92 -6.42
C TYR A 152 -5.00 11.09 -5.73
N LYS A 153 -4.72 9.89 -6.24
CA LYS A 153 -3.63 9.04 -5.73
C LYS A 153 -2.29 9.79 -5.74
N TRP A 154 -1.96 10.40 -6.87
CA TRP A 154 -0.73 11.16 -7.05
C TRP A 154 -0.59 12.32 -6.06
N LEU A 155 -1.67 13.07 -5.82
CA LEU A 155 -1.67 14.15 -4.83
C LEU A 155 -1.40 13.64 -3.41
N LEU A 156 -1.95 12.46 -3.03
CA LEU A 156 -1.67 11.85 -1.73
C LEU A 156 -0.21 11.40 -1.60
N GLU A 157 0.40 10.91 -2.67
CA GLU A 157 1.79 10.43 -2.67
C GLU A 157 2.81 11.58 -2.69
N LEU A 158 2.44 12.74 -3.23
CA LEU A 158 3.33 13.91 -3.30
C LEU A 158 3.48 14.66 -1.98
N VAL A 159 2.49 14.60 -1.09
CA VAL A 159 2.51 15.38 0.16
C VAL A 159 3.43 14.76 1.21
N GLU A 160 4.18 15.61 1.91
CA GLU A 160 5.05 15.16 3.00
C GLU A 160 4.25 14.76 4.25
N ARG A 161 4.76 13.76 4.96
CA ARG A 161 4.23 13.42 6.29
C ARG A 161 4.51 14.57 7.26
N PRO A 162 3.54 14.96 8.12
CA PRO A 162 2.26 14.31 8.35
C PRO A 162 1.04 15.11 7.82
N LEU A 163 1.12 15.77 6.66
CA LEU A 163 0.10 16.75 6.21
C LEU A 163 -1.33 16.19 6.20
N LEU A 164 -1.54 15.00 5.62
CA LEU A 164 -2.86 14.37 5.52
C LEU A 164 -3.59 14.14 6.85
N LYS A 165 -2.87 14.10 7.99
CA LYS A 165 -3.50 13.89 9.31
C LYS A 165 -4.52 14.97 9.66
N ARG A 166 -4.36 16.19 9.11
CA ARG A 166 -5.27 17.33 9.34
C ARG A 166 -6.49 17.31 8.43
N HIS A 167 -6.46 16.47 7.39
CA HIS A 167 -7.37 16.50 6.25
C HIS A 167 -7.99 15.13 5.96
N VAL A 168 -8.06 14.27 6.99
CA VAL A 168 -8.54 12.88 6.85
C VAL A 168 -9.98 12.85 6.36
N SER A 169 -10.85 13.75 6.84
CA SER A 169 -12.25 13.88 6.42
C SER A 169 -12.41 14.19 4.93
N GLU A 170 -11.45 14.90 4.36
CA GLU A 170 -11.46 15.37 2.98
C GLU A 170 -10.96 14.28 2.03
N VAL A 171 -9.97 13.48 2.47
CA VAL A 171 -9.30 12.50 1.61
C VAL A 171 -9.79 11.07 1.80
N LEU A 172 -10.06 10.62 3.02
CA LEU A 172 -10.36 9.21 3.31
C LEU A 172 -11.62 8.67 2.62
N PRO A 173 -12.75 9.41 2.53
CA PRO A 173 -13.97 8.89 1.92
C PRO A 173 -13.77 8.38 0.48
N THR A 174 -12.99 9.10 -0.32
CA THR A 174 -12.68 8.71 -1.70
C THR A 174 -11.92 7.39 -1.76
N ALA A 175 -10.89 7.21 -0.91
CA ALA A 175 -10.12 5.97 -0.90
C ALA A 175 -10.98 4.76 -0.48
N LEU A 176 -11.91 4.96 0.48
CA LEU A 176 -12.86 3.92 0.89
C LEU A 176 -13.87 3.57 -0.20
N ILE A 177 -14.38 4.56 -0.94
CA ILE A 177 -15.27 4.34 -2.08
C ILE A 177 -14.59 3.46 -3.14
N ILE A 178 -13.33 3.76 -3.45
CA ILE A 178 -12.54 3.00 -4.43
C ILE A 178 -12.23 1.59 -3.90
N LEU A 179 -11.93 1.46 -2.60
CA LEU A 179 -11.67 0.17 -1.94
C LEU A 179 -12.89 -0.77 -1.95
N ASP A 180 -14.10 -0.23 -1.82
CA ASP A 180 -15.34 -1.01 -1.76
C ASP A 180 -15.75 -1.56 -3.15
N ASP A 181 -15.01 -1.24 -4.20
CA ASP A 181 -15.28 -1.72 -5.55
C ASP A 181 -15.09 -3.23 -5.70
N TYR A 182 -15.75 -3.84 -6.67
CA TYR A 182 -15.60 -5.26 -6.96
C TYR A 182 -14.38 -5.58 -7.86
N VAL A 183 -13.82 -4.59 -8.56
CA VAL A 183 -12.65 -4.75 -9.44
C VAL A 183 -11.37 -4.70 -8.61
N GLN A 184 -10.51 -5.71 -8.74
CA GLN A 184 -9.32 -5.87 -7.89
C GLN A 184 -8.30 -4.73 -8.06
N GLU A 185 -8.13 -4.21 -9.27
CA GLU A 185 -7.23 -3.09 -9.55
C GLU A 185 -7.66 -1.82 -8.80
N ASN A 186 -8.98 -1.59 -8.70
CA ASN A 186 -9.55 -0.50 -7.93
C ASN A 186 -9.33 -0.74 -6.43
N GLN A 187 -9.62 -1.95 -5.93
CA GLN A 187 -9.34 -2.30 -4.53
C GLN A 187 -7.88 -2.07 -4.16
N LYS A 188 -6.94 -2.45 -5.04
CA LYS A 188 -5.52 -2.20 -4.87
C LYS A 188 -5.20 -0.71 -4.77
N LEU A 189 -5.74 0.09 -5.68
CA LEU A 189 -5.55 1.55 -5.66
C LEU A 189 -6.11 2.16 -4.37
N GLY A 190 -7.32 1.80 -3.98
CA GLY A 190 -7.95 2.27 -2.74
C GLY A 190 -7.13 1.90 -1.51
N LEU A 191 -6.59 0.67 -1.47
CA LEU A 191 -5.74 0.19 -0.38
C LEU A 191 -4.42 0.96 -0.28
N GLU A 192 -3.78 1.23 -1.42
CA GLU A 192 -2.57 2.05 -1.49
C GLU A 192 -2.83 3.47 -0.94
N CYS A 193 -3.92 4.11 -1.37
CA CYS A 193 -4.33 5.42 -0.85
C CYS A 193 -4.61 5.40 0.66
N ILE A 194 -5.36 4.41 1.15
CA ILE A 194 -5.63 4.25 2.59
C ILE A 194 -4.33 4.07 3.36
N ASN A 195 -3.40 3.24 2.86
CA ASN A 195 -2.13 3.03 3.53
C ASN A 195 -1.31 4.33 3.62
N VAL A 196 -1.27 5.16 2.58
CA VAL A 196 -0.64 6.49 2.64
C VAL A 196 -1.30 7.36 3.72
N ILE A 197 -2.64 7.44 3.74
CA ILE A 197 -3.37 8.23 4.74
C ILE A 197 -3.07 7.75 6.16
N VAL A 198 -3.12 6.43 6.40
CA VAL A 198 -2.81 5.81 7.70
C VAL A 198 -1.38 6.12 8.12
N GLN A 199 -0.42 6.07 7.20
CA GLN A 199 0.99 6.39 7.48
C GLN A 199 1.20 7.85 7.91
N HIS A 200 0.42 8.80 7.39
CA HIS A 200 0.45 10.20 7.86
C HIS A 200 -0.17 10.37 9.26
N CYS A 201 -1.02 9.42 9.68
CA CYS A 201 -1.72 9.43 10.96
C CYS A 201 -1.03 8.59 12.05
N LEU A 202 0.12 7.96 11.75
CA LEU A 202 0.90 7.25 12.76
C LEU A 202 1.25 8.17 13.93
N GLN A 203 1.20 7.63 15.15
CA GLN A 203 1.47 8.36 16.39
C GLN A 203 0.57 9.61 16.56
N SER A 204 -0.66 9.54 16.05
CA SER A 204 -1.66 10.61 16.16
C SER A 204 -3.04 10.03 16.47
N ARG A 205 -3.90 10.85 17.10
CA ARG A 205 -5.32 10.54 17.34
C ARG A 205 -6.23 10.95 16.17
N ALA A 206 -5.67 11.40 15.04
CA ALA A 206 -6.44 11.92 13.90
C ALA A 206 -7.51 10.95 13.38
N LEU A 207 -7.18 9.67 13.23
CA LEU A 207 -8.14 8.65 12.81
C LEU A 207 -9.19 8.36 13.89
N LYS A 208 -8.77 8.31 15.17
CA LYS A 208 -9.65 8.00 16.31
C LYS A 208 -10.66 9.09 16.61
N ASN A 209 -10.28 10.37 16.48
CA ASN A 209 -11.14 11.50 16.86
C ASN A 209 -12.49 11.53 16.11
N LEU A 210 -12.56 10.93 14.92
CA LEU A 210 -13.77 10.85 14.10
C LEU A 210 -14.22 9.39 13.86
N ASN A 211 -13.71 8.44 14.66
CA ASN A 211 -13.93 6.99 14.50
C ASN A 211 -13.56 6.44 13.11
N TYR A 212 -12.70 7.13 12.37
CA TYR A 212 -12.23 6.66 11.06
C TYR A 212 -11.34 5.43 11.19
N ASP A 213 -10.63 5.28 12.30
CA ASP A 213 -9.89 4.07 12.63
C ASP A 213 -10.78 2.82 12.57
N GLN A 214 -11.98 2.86 13.16
CA GLN A 214 -12.94 1.75 13.14
C GLN A 214 -13.49 1.49 11.72
N VAL A 215 -13.81 2.55 10.98
CA VAL A 215 -14.33 2.44 9.60
C VAL A 215 -13.28 1.80 8.69
N VAL A 216 -12.02 2.25 8.77
CA VAL A 216 -10.92 1.65 8.00
C VAL A 216 -10.69 0.22 8.46
N PHE A 217 -10.69 -0.05 9.77
CA PHE A 217 -10.51 -1.41 10.30
C PHE A 217 -11.53 -2.38 9.71
N GLN A 218 -12.82 -2.06 9.76
CA GLN A 218 -13.88 -2.89 9.21
C GLN A 218 -13.76 -3.11 7.69
N ALA A 219 -13.27 -2.11 6.95
CA ALA A 219 -13.03 -2.25 5.51
C ALA A 219 -11.88 -3.22 5.23
N LEU A 220 -10.76 -3.08 5.93
CA LEU A 220 -9.58 -3.93 5.76
C LEU A 220 -9.80 -5.35 6.28
N GLU A 221 -10.53 -5.52 7.39
CA GLU A 221 -10.92 -6.82 7.96
C GLU A 221 -11.76 -7.62 6.96
N ARG A 222 -12.79 -7.01 6.34
CA ARG A 222 -13.60 -7.64 5.30
C ARG A 222 -12.75 -8.12 4.11
N MET A 223 -11.70 -7.38 3.74
CA MET A 223 -10.78 -7.81 2.69
C MET A 223 -9.87 -8.96 3.14
N ALA A 224 -9.44 -8.96 4.41
CA ALA A 224 -8.54 -9.99 4.93
C ALA A 224 -9.15 -11.39 4.84
N HIS A 225 -10.48 -11.53 4.93
CA HIS A 225 -11.18 -12.81 4.76
C HIS A 225 -11.15 -13.38 3.33
N LYS A 226 -10.85 -12.57 2.31
CA LYS A 226 -10.95 -12.95 0.89
C LYS A 226 -9.81 -12.42 0.04
N ALA A 227 -8.66 -12.14 0.66
CA ALA A 227 -7.55 -11.48 -0.01
C ALA A 227 -6.88 -12.43 -1.01
N GLU A 228 -6.76 -11.96 -2.25
CA GLU A 228 -5.96 -12.63 -3.28
C GLU A 228 -4.45 -12.52 -2.99
N PRO A 229 -3.61 -13.46 -3.49
CA PRO A 229 -2.18 -13.51 -3.18
C PRO A 229 -1.43 -12.18 -3.33
N SER A 230 -1.72 -11.44 -4.41
CA SER A 230 -1.07 -10.16 -4.72
C SER A 230 -1.45 -9.03 -3.76
N MET A 231 -2.56 -9.16 -3.04
CA MET A 231 -3.13 -8.16 -2.13
C MET A 231 -2.75 -8.39 -0.66
N ILE A 232 -2.38 -9.61 -0.28
CA ILE A 232 -2.09 -10.00 1.10
C ILE A 232 -1.01 -9.10 1.73
N ILE A 233 0.17 -8.97 1.09
CA ILE A 233 1.29 -8.20 1.68
C ILE A 233 0.92 -6.71 1.84
N PRO A 234 0.41 -6.01 0.81
CA PRO A 234 -0.07 -4.63 0.97
C PRO A 234 -1.13 -4.50 2.06
N LEU A 235 -2.09 -5.43 2.11
CA LEU A 235 -3.21 -5.40 3.04
C LEU A 235 -2.74 -5.50 4.49
N TYR A 236 -1.98 -6.53 4.83
CA TYR A 236 -1.48 -6.70 6.19
C TYR A 236 -0.44 -5.64 6.58
N SER A 237 0.28 -5.07 5.61
CA SER A 237 1.11 -3.89 5.88
C SER A 237 0.25 -2.68 6.28
N CYS A 238 -0.87 -2.44 5.60
CA CYS A 238 -1.81 -1.37 5.93
C CYS A 238 -2.48 -1.61 7.29
N ILE A 239 -3.00 -2.83 7.51
CA ILE A 239 -3.61 -3.24 8.79
C ILE A 239 -2.61 -3.06 9.94
N SER A 240 -1.34 -3.46 9.76
CA SER A 240 -0.32 -3.31 10.81
C SER A 240 -0.09 -1.84 11.18
N ASN A 241 -0.06 -0.94 10.19
CA ASN A 241 0.09 0.51 10.42
C ASN A 241 -1.16 1.08 11.12
N LEU A 242 -2.36 0.62 10.74
CA LEU A 242 -3.61 1.04 11.37
C LEU A 242 -3.67 0.60 12.83
N LEU A 243 -3.37 -0.67 13.10
CA LEU A 243 -3.30 -1.21 14.46
C LEU A 243 -2.31 -0.43 15.33
N GLU A 244 -1.14 -0.08 14.80
CA GLU A 244 -0.17 0.77 15.51
C GLU A 244 -0.74 2.15 15.88
N SER A 245 -1.52 2.77 14.97
CA SER A 245 -2.20 4.03 15.25
C SER A 245 -3.29 3.88 16.31
N MET A 246 -4.08 2.79 16.26
CA MET A 246 -5.12 2.49 17.24
C MET A 246 -4.54 2.25 18.64
N GLU A 247 -3.52 1.39 18.74
CA GLU A 247 -2.83 1.04 19.98
C GLU A 247 -2.13 2.24 20.63
N TYR A 248 -1.56 3.15 19.82
CA TYR A 248 -1.00 4.41 20.34
C TYR A 248 -2.04 5.26 21.09
N CYS A 249 -3.32 5.12 20.74
CA CYS A 249 -4.40 5.87 21.34
C CYS A 249 -5.09 5.15 22.50
N GLU A 250 -4.69 3.92 22.84
CA GLU A 250 -5.24 3.15 23.95
C GLU A 250 -4.44 3.40 25.24
N ASP A 251 -5.15 3.61 26.35
CA ASP A 251 -4.51 3.73 27.65
C ASP A 251 -4.08 2.32 28.10
N SER A 252 -2.78 2.15 28.34
CA SER A 252 -2.08 0.87 28.65
C SER A 252 -2.53 0.14 29.93
N SER A 253 -3.63 0.58 30.53
CA SER A 253 -4.16 0.13 31.82
C SER A 253 -4.56 -1.35 31.87
N ASN A 254 -4.82 -2.01 30.73
CA ASN A 254 -5.25 -3.41 30.74
C ASN A 254 -4.65 -4.25 29.61
N SER A 255 -3.40 -4.65 29.80
CA SER A 255 -2.63 -5.43 28.82
C SER A 255 -3.21 -6.82 28.50
N PHE A 256 -4.21 -7.31 29.24
CA PHE A 256 -4.80 -8.65 29.07
C PHE A 256 -6.11 -8.67 28.28
N ARG A 257 -6.58 -7.52 27.79
CA ARG A 257 -7.81 -7.47 26.98
C ARG A 257 -7.55 -7.96 25.55
N TRP A 258 -8.54 -8.66 25.03
CA TRP A 258 -8.62 -9.01 23.61
C TRP A 258 -8.58 -7.74 22.76
N SER A 259 -7.62 -7.68 21.83
CA SER A 259 -7.36 -6.51 21.00
C SER A 259 -7.79 -6.72 19.55
N LYS A 260 -7.90 -5.62 18.79
CA LYS A 260 -8.10 -5.68 17.34
C LYS A 260 -6.97 -6.41 16.61
N ARG A 261 -5.75 -6.41 17.19
CA ARG A 261 -4.65 -7.21 16.68
C ARG A 261 -4.93 -8.70 16.84
N ASP A 262 -5.53 -9.14 17.94
CA ASP A 262 -5.89 -10.55 18.14
C ASP A 262 -6.95 -11.02 17.15
N GLU A 263 -7.96 -10.18 16.85
CA GLU A 263 -8.96 -10.46 15.79
C GLU A 263 -8.29 -10.70 14.44
N ILE A 264 -7.42 -9.78 14.00
CA ILE A 264 -6.66 -9.91 12.75
C ILE A 264 -5.72 -11.12 12.76
N SER A 265 -5.13 -11.44 13.92
CA SER A 265 -4.23 -12.59 14.07
C SER A 265 -4.97 -13.90 13.83
N ILE A 266 -6.20 -14.03 14.35
CA ILE A 266 -7.04 -15.20 14.07
C ILE A 266 -7.31 -15.30 12.58
N ILE A 267 -7.71 -14.22 11.92
CA ILE A 267 -8.02 -14.22 10.48
C ILE A 267 -6.79 -14.65 9.68
N LEU A 268 -5.64 -14.03 9.93
CA LEU A 268 -4.37 -14.34 9.26
C LEU A 268 -3.99 -15.81 9.43
N LEU A 269 -3.97 -16.32 10.66
CA LEU A 269 -3.59 -17.71 10.93
C LEU A 269 -4.60 -18.70 10.32
N SER A 270 -5.89 -18.37 10.33
CA SER A 270 -6.92 -19.23 9.70
C SER A 270 -6.78 -19.31 8.19
N ASN A 271 -6.36 -18.21 7.54
CA ASN A 271 -6.10 -18.20 6.11
C ASN A 271 -4.82 -18.94 5.70
N MET A 272 -3.92 -19.17 6.66
CA MET A 272 -2.67 -19.92 6.46
C MET A 272 -2.85 -21.42 6.63
N GLU A 273 -3.70 -21.85 7.57
CA GLU A 273 -3.99 -23.27 7.78
C GLU A 273 -4.55 -23.91 6.52
N LEU A 274 -3.97 -25.02 6.09
CA LEU A 274 -4.40 -25.78 4.92
C LEU A 274 -4.41 -24.97 3.61
N GLN A 275 -3.67 -23.85 3.56
CA GLN A 275 -3.57 -23.01 2.38
C GLN A 275 -2.79 -23.75 1.30
N SER A 276 -3.41 -24.09 0.17
CA SER A 276 -2.74 -24.86 -0.89
C SER A 276 -1.96 -24.00 -1.90
N ASN A 277 -2.25 -22.71 -2.01
CA ASN A 277 -1.61 -21.84 -2.99
C ASN A 277 -0.22 -21.36 -2.47
N PRO A 278 0.91 -21.71 -3.13
CA PRO A 278 2.26 -21.34 -2.67
C PRO A 278 2.49 -19.82 -2.62
N GLN A 279 1.93 -19.06 -3.58
CA GLN A 279 2.04 -17.61 -3.58
C GLN A 279 1.31 -17.00 -2.38
N ALA A 280 0.15 -17.56 -2.01
CA ALA A 280 -0.57 -17.16 -0.81
C ALA A 280 0.20 -17.55 0.46
N ARG A 281 0.73 -18.79 0.53
CA ARG A 281 1.58 -19.26 1.66
C ARG A 281 2.73 -18.27 1.90
N HIS A 282 3.48 -17.94 0.84
CA HIS A 282 4.59 -16.97 0.89
C HIS A 282 4.12 -15.58 1.34
N ALA A 283 3.02 -15.08 0.78
CA ALA A 283 2.52 -13.75 1.10
C ALA A 283 2.04 -13.63 2.56
N TYR A 284 1.35 -14.66 3.08
CA TYR A 284 0.90 -14.68 4.48
C TYR A 284 2.07 -14.78 5.46
N VAL A 285 3.05 -15.67 5.21
CA VAL A 285 4.21 -15.80 6.11
C VAL A 285 5.09 -14.55 6.09
N SER A 286 5.22 -13.89 4.94
CA SER A 286 5.90 -12.59 4.81
C SER A 286 5.19 -11.47 5.59
N SER A 287 3.87 -11.57 5.73
CA SER A 287 3.04 -10.59 6.43
C SER A 287 3.00 -10.80 7.95
N LEU A 288 3.12 -12.05 8.40
CA LEU A 288 3.13 -12.46 9.80
C LEU A 288 4.08 -11.61 10.63
N LYS A 289 5.34 -11.47 10.22
CA LYS A 289 6.36 -10.68 10.95
C LYS A 289 5.88 -9.28 11.32
N LYS A 290 5.19 -8.58 10.41
CA LYS A 290 4.68 -7.21 10.65
C LYS A 290 3.52 -7.21 11.64
N VAL A 291 2.57 -8.14 11.47
CA VAL A 291 1.39 -8.24 12.34
C VAL A 291 1.78 -8.61 13.76
N VAL A 292 2.76 -9.51 13.92
CA VAL A 292 3.16 -9.96 15.26
C VAL A 292 4.09 -8.97 15.97
N ALA A 293 4.84 -8.13 15.25
CA ALA A 293 5.95 -7.34 15.82
C ALA A 293 5.63 -6.49 17.06
N ARG A 294 4.37 -6.13 17.34
CA ARG A 294 3.99 -5.34 18.53
C ARG A 294 2.91 -5.98 19.40
N GLY A 295 2.65 -7.28 19.25
CA GLY A 295 1.60 -7.99 19.99
C GLY A 295 2.11 -9.08 20.96
N LYS A 296 1.19 -9.57 21.80
CA LYS A 296 1.38 -10.75 22.67
C LYS A 296 1.15 -12.04 21.87
N PHE A 297 1.99 -12.28 20.87
CA PHE A 297 1.76 -13.34 19.89
C PHE A 297 2.18 -14.75 20.35
N ALA A 298 2.82 -14.87 21.51
CA ALA A 298 3.26 -16.17 22.06
C ALA A 298 2.09 -17.14 22.32
N VAL A 299 0.88 -16.62 22.55
CA VAL A 299 -0.34 -17.43 22.75
C VAL A 299 -0.69 -18.27 21.51
N TRP A 300 -0.22 -17.86 20.34
CA TRP A 300 -0.45 -18.55 19.07
C TRP A 300 0.68 -19.52 18.70
N SER A 301 1.64 -19.77 19.59
CA SER A 301 2.83 -20.59 19.31
C SER A 301 2.50 -21.96 18.75
N GLU A 302 1.60 -22.73 19.39
CA GLU A 302 1.20 -24.06 18.92
C GLU A 302 0.65 -24.04 17.49
N ARG A 303 -0.27 -23.11 17.21
CA ARG A 303 -0.86 -22.91 15.88
C ARG A 303 0.20 -22.55 14.83
N ILE A 304 1.11 -21.65 15.19
CA ILE A 304 2.24 -21.26 14.34
C ILE A 304 3.14 -22.45 14.05
N SER A 305 3.50 -23.26 15.04
CA SER A 305 4.38 -24.41 14.80
C SER A 305 3.76 -25.42 13.83
N MET A 306 2.43 -25.64 13.90
CA MET A 306 1.75 -26.53 12.95
C MET A 306 1.78 -25.95 11.53
N ILE A 307 1.47 -24.67 11.36
CA ILE A 307 1.49 -24.00 10.05
C ILE A 307 2.91 -23.99 9.46
N LEU A 308 3.93 -23.64 10.26
CA LEU A 308 5.31 -23.61 9.77
C LEU A 308 5.85 -25.01 9.50
N ALA A 309 5.45 -26.02 10.28
CA ALA A 309 5.74 -27.41 9.99
C ALA A 309 5.16 -27.80 8.63
N GLU A 310 3.88 -27.53 8.37
CA GLU A 310 3.23 -27.79 7.08
C GLU A 310 3.93 -27.06 5.93
N TYR A 311 4.31 -25.79 6.11
CA TYR A 311 4.97 -25.01 5.05
C TYR A 311 6.43 -25.44 4.78
N CYS A 312 7.04 -26.15 5.73
CA CYS A 312 8.35 -26.78 5.59
C CYS A 312 8.26 -28.25 5.17
N GLU A 313 7.06 -28.84 5.21
CA GLU A 313 6.74 -30.17 4.68
C GLU A 313 6.16 -29.99 3.25
N GLU A 314 6.28 -31.01 2.40
CA GLU A 314 5.89 -31.00 0.97
C GLU A 314 6.87 -30.33 -0.02
N ASN A 315 6.97 -30.95 -1.22
CA ASN A 315 7.74 -30.55 -2.41
C ASN A 315 8.07 -29.06 -2.50
N THR A 316 9.34 -28.75 -2.22
CA THR A 316 9.84 -27.51 -1.64
C THR A 316 9.65 -26.30 -2.56
N ASP A 317 8.62 -25.49 -2.31
CA ASP A 317 8.70 -24.09 -2.71
C ASP A 317 9.77 -23.41 -1.84
N VAL A 318 10.95 -23.21 -2.45
CA VAL A 318 12.11 -22.62 -1.80
C VAL A 318 11.79 -21.24 -1.22
N GLN A 319 10.91 -20.46 -1.86
CA GLN A 319 10.53 -19.12 -1.38
C GLN A 319 9.68 -19.21 -0.11
N VAL A 320 8.66 -20.08 -0.09
CA VAL A 320 7.82 -20.30 1.10
C VAL A 320 8.66 -20.83 2.25
N THR A 321 9.51 -21.81 2.00
CA THR A 321 10.38 -22.43 3.01
C THR A 321 11.33 -21.38 3.59
N ASN A 322 12.00 -20.61 2.72
CA ASN A 322 12.93 -19.58 3.16
C ASN A 322 12.25 -18.50 4.02
N ALA A 323 11.06 -18.04 3.61
CA ALA A 323 10.29 -17.06 4.37
C ALA A 323 9.75 -17.62 5.70
N SER A 324 9.42 -18.91 5.75
CA SER A 324 9.01 -19.61 6.97
C SER A 324 10.16 -19.73 7.98
N LEU A 325 11.37 -20.02 7.51
CA LEU A 325 12.58 -20.03 8.34
C LEU A 325 12.94 -18.63 8.85
N ASP A 326 12.82 -17.58 8.00
CA ASP A 326 13.02 -16.18 8.42
C ASP A 326 12.06 -15.79 9.53
N PHE A 327 10.79 -16.21 9.41
CA PHE A 327 9.79 -15.95 10.43
C PHE A 327 10.05 -16.74 11.71
N LEU A 328 10.43 -18.03 11.60
CA LEU A 328 10.77 -18.87 12.74
C LEU A 328 11.91 -18.26 13.58
N GLU A 329 13.00 -17.86 12.93
CA GLU A 329 14.13 -17.22 13.59
C GLU A 329 13.68 -15.96 14.34
N PHE A 330 12.95 -15.08 13.66
CA PHE A 330 12.39 -13.88 14.28
C PHE A 330 11.47 -14.21 15.47
N PHE A 331 10.62 -15.22 15.34
CA PHE A 331 9.65 -15.61 16.37
C PHE A 331 10.35 -16.17 17.61
N LEU A 332 11.34 -17.04 17.42
CA LEU A 332 12.17 -17.60 18.49
C LEU A 332 12.93 -16.50 19.23
N ALA A 333 13.60 -15.59 18.50
CA ALA A 333 14.35 -14.49 19.08
C ALA A 333 13.48 -13.54 19.91
N LYS A 334 12.23 -13.31 19.48
CA LYS A 334 11.34 -12.33 20.12
C LYS A 334 10.50 -12.91 21.25
N TYR A 335 9.96 -14.13 21.09
CA TYR A 335 8.90 -14.63 21.96
C TYR A 335 9.32 -15.77 22.89
N GLN A 336 10.35 -16.54 22.53
CA GLN A 336 10.82 -17.71 23.29
C GLN A 336 9.65 -18.53 23.90
N PRO A 337 8.90 -19.28 23.06
CA PRO A 337 7.70 -19.98 23.49
C PRO A 337 7.93 -20.84 24.74
N LYS A 338 7.00 -20.86 25.69
CA LYS A 338 7.21 -21.57 26.97
C LYS A 338 6.87 -23.08 26.91
N GLY A 339 6.20 -23.55 25.86
CA GLY A 339 5.74 -24.94 25.74
C GLY A 339 6.68 -25.81 24.88
N GLN A 340 6.97 -27.03 25.34
CA GLN A 340 7.82 -27.99 24.63
C GLN A 340 7.24 -28.43 23.27
N ASN A 341 5.90 -28.43 23.10
CA ASN A 341 5.25 -28.85 21.86
C ASN A 341 5.69 -28.05 20.64
N PHE A 342 5.85 -26.72 20.79
CA PHE A 342 6.33 -25.86 19.72
C PHE A 342 7.70 -26.34 19.22
N TYR A 343 8.61 -26.53 20.16
CA TYR A 343 9.98 -26.93 19.91
C TYR A 343 10.06 -28.32 19.28
N ILE A 344 9.37 -29.31 19.84
CA ILE A 344 9.34 -30.68 19.30
C ILE A 344 8.82 -30.69 17.86
N THR A 345 7.70 -29.99 17.61
CA THR A 345 7.07 -29.92 16.27
C THR A 345 8.03 -29.31 15.25
N MET A 346 8.63 -28.16 15.58
CA MET A 346 9.56 -27.50 14.67
C MET A 346 10.85 -28.31 14.46
N TYR A 347 11.41 -28.91 15.51
CA TYR A 347 12.63 -29.69 15.41
C TYR A 347 12.48 -30.91 14.49
N VAL A 348 11.41 -31.67 14.67
CA VAL A 348 11.09 -32.82 13.80
C VAL A 348 10.91 -32.37 12.35
N SER A 349 10.18 -31.28 12.13
CA SER A 349 9.93 -30.74 10.78
C SER A 349 11.21 -30.28 10.09
N LEU A 350 12.10 -29.59 10.80
CA LEU A 350 13.38 -29.13 10.26
C LEU A 350 14.35 -30.29 9.97
N LEU A 351 14.31 -31.37 10.76
CA LEU A 351 15.09 -32.57 10.47
C LEU A 351 14.63 -33.28 9.20
N LYS A 352 13.31 -33.41 9.01
CA LYS A 352 12.73 -33.92 7.76
C LYS A 352 13.12 -33.04 6.57
N LEU A 353 13.00 -31.72 6.72
CA LEU A 353 13.39 -30.75 5.69
C LEU A 353 14.89 -30.89 5.35
N ARG A 354 15.78 -30.94 6.35
CA ARG A 354 17.21 -31.15 6.13
C ARG A 354 17.49 -32.44 5.35
N TYR A 355 16.80 -33.52 5.69
CA TYR A 355 16.94 -34.78 4.96
C TYR A 355 16.49 -34.64 3.51
N SER A 356 15.37 -33.97 3.25
CA SER A 356 14.88 -33.73 1.88
C SER A 356 15.83 -32.85 1.05
N LEU A 357 16.45 -31.84 1.67
CA LEU A 357 17.38 -30.92 1.01
C LEU A 357 18.71 -31.57 0.62
N HIS A 358 19.10 -32.67 1.28
CA HIS A 358 20.27 -33.46 0.90
C HIS A 358 20.22 -33.88 -0.59
N TRP A 359 19.02 -34.12 -1.11
CA TRP A 359 18.78 -34.51 -2.49
C TRP A 359 18.64 -33.33 -3.47
N LEU A 360 18.39 -32.11 -2.97
CA LEU A 360 18.09 -30.92 -3.78
C LEU A 360 19.29 -29.96 -3.95
N THR A 361 20.41 -30.18 -3.26
CA THR A 361 21.66 -29.37 -3.36
C THR A 361 21.49 -27.86 -3.11
N GLU A 362 20.50 -27.46 -2.31
CA GLU A 362 20.28 -26.06 -1.90
C GLU A 362 21.14 -25.72 -0.67
N GLU A 363 22.42 -25.39 -0.88
CA GLU A 363 23.39 -25.15 0.21
C GLU A 363 22.95 -24.02 1.16
N LYS A 364 22.52 -22.88 0.62
CA LYS A 364 22.08 -21.72 1.43
C LYS A 364 20.87 -22.05 2.30
N LEU A 365 19.90 -22.79 1.75
CA LEU A 365 18.73 -23.19 2.51
C LEU A 365 19.10 -24.21 3.59
N THR A 366 20.03 -25.12 3.28
CA THR A 366 20.58 -26.09 4.23
C THR A 366 21.27 -25.41 5.41
N GLU A 367 22.10 -24.39 5.15
CA GLU A 367 22.74 -23.58 6.20
C GLU A 367 21.69 -22.91 7.11
N LYS A 368 20.64 -22.35 6.52
CA LYS A 368 19.56 -21.69 7.27
C LYS A 368 18.76 -22.67 8.12
N VAL A 369 18.47 -23.86 7.60
CA VAL A 369 17.82 -24.93 8.37
C VAL A 369 18.68 -25.34 9.56
N LEU A 370 19.99 -25.51 9.36
CA LEU A 370 20.94 -25.81 10.43
C LEU A 370 20.98 -24.71 11.49
N HIS A 371 20.99 -23.45 11.07
CA HIS A 371 20.91 -22.29 11.97
C HIS A 371 19.65 -22.34 12.84
N CYS A 372 18.48 -22.58 12.25
CA CYS A 372 17.23 -22.71 13.02
C CYS A 372 17.24 -23.91 13.98
N ILE A 373 17.82 -25.06 13.59
CA ILE A 373 17.98 -26.23 14.47
C ILE A 373 18.86 -25.89 15.67
N ASN A 374 19.98 -25.20 15.45
CA ASN A 374 20.88 -24.77 16.52
C ASN A 374 20.17 -23.82 17.48
N LEU A 375 19.42 -22.85 16.96
CA LEU A 375 18.63 -21.91 17.78
C LEU A 375 17.59 -22.64 18.65
N LEU A 376 16.92 -23.67 18.12
CA LEU A 376 16.00 -24.50 18.89
C LEU A 376 16.71 -25.24 20.04
N ASN A 377 17.89 -25.81 19.78
CA ASN A 377 18.70 -26.50 20.79
C ASN A 377 19.21 -25.55 21.88
N GLU A 378 19.63 -24.35 21.50
CA GLU A 378 20.09 -23.32 22.46
C GLU A 378 18.96 -22.90 23.40
N LEU A 379 17.75 -22.71 22.87
CA LEU A 379 16.59 -22.29 23.64
C LEU A 379 15.95 -23.42 24.45
N CYS A 380 16.12 -24.68 24.05
CA CYS A 380 15.60 -25.85 24.76
C CYS A 380 16.55 -27.06 24.61
N PRO A 381 17.62 -27.12 25.44
CA PRO A 381 18.70 -28.13 25.29
C PRO A 381 18.24 -29.59 25.44
N SER A 382 17.25 -29.84 26.30
CA SER A 382 16.70 -31.18 26.56
C SER A 382 15.90 -31.76 25.39
N MET A 383 15.67 -30.99 24.34
CA MET A 383 14.87 -31.39 23.18
C MET A 383 15.55 -32.47 22.34
N SER A 384 16.85 -32.33 22.08
CA SER A 384 17.61 -33.30 21.29
C SER A 384 17.56 -34.69 21.92
N GLU A 385 17.72 -34.76 23.25
CA GLU A 385 17.61 -35.98 24.03
C GLU A 385 16.17 -36.53 24.06
N ALA A 386 15.16 -35.66 24.21
CA ALA A 386 13.75 -36.05 24.23
C ALA A 386 13.25 -36.60 22.89
N VAL A 387 13.73 -36.06 21.77
CA VAL A 387 13.38 -36.53 20.42
C VAL A 387 14.11 -37.83 20.09
N MET A 388 15.40 -37.93 20.42
CA MET A 388 16.21 -39.13 20.16
C MET A 388 15.82 -40.33 21.03
N SER A 389 15.29 -40.09 22.24
CA SER A 389 14.75 -41.15 23.11
C SER A 389 13.35 -41.62 22.70
N ASN A 390 12.65 -40.87 21.82
CA ASN A 390 11.34 -41.26 21.30
C ASN A 390 11.49 -42.22 20.11
N SER A 391 11.37 -43.52 20.40
CA SER A 391 11.57 -44.62 19.43
C SER A 391 10.70 -44.54 18.17
N ARG A 392 9.55 -43.84 18.20
CA ARG A 392 8.69 -43.65 17.01
C ARG A 392 9.21 -42.56 16.08
N ILE A 393 9.82 -41.50 16.62
CA ILE A 393 10.39 -40.40 15.83
C ILE A 393 11.75 -40.82 15.27
N ALA A 394 12.56 -41.53 16.06
CA ALA A 394 13.79 -42.14 15.60
C ALA A 394 13.55 -43.12 14.41
N ALA A 395 12.47 -43.91 14.45
CA ALA A 395 12.10 -44.80 13.35
C ALA A 395 11.63 -44.07 12.07
N ALA A 396 10.98 -42.90 12.20
CA ALA A 396 10.58 -42.08 11.05
C ALA A 396 11.74 -41.31 10.40
N MET A 397 12.91 -41.27 11.07
CA MET A 397 14.18 -40.74 10.55
C MET A 397 15.06 -41.82 9.91
N VAL A 398 14.64 -43.09 9.93
CA VAL A 398 15.33 -44.22 9.29
C VAL A 398 14.64 -44.53 7.95
N PRO A 399 15.39 -44.76 6.86
CA PRO A 399 14.81 -44.94 5.54
C PRO A 399 14.04 -46.27 5.44
N VAL A 400 13.00 -46.30 4.59
CA VAL A 400 12.64 -47.52 3.85
C VAL A 400 13.48 -47.55 2.58
#